data_AF-A0A954HQX8-F1
#
_entry.id   AF-A0A954HQX8-F1
#
_cell.length_a   1.000
_cell.length_b   1.000
_cell.length_c   1.000
_cell.angle_alpha   90.00
_cell.angle_beta   90.00
_cell.angle_gamma   90.00
#
_symmetry.space_group_name_H-M   'P 1'
#
loop_
_entity.id
_entity.type
_entity.pdbx_description
1 polymer ?
#
loop_
_entity_poly.entity_id
_entity_poly.type
_entity_poly.pdbx_seq_one_letter_code
_entity_poly.pdbx_strand_id
1 'polypeptide(L)'
;MEDAHRILCTLALIVVLGVGGQWLAWAVRLPSVLVLLALGMLSGAGFQWLDPDQTFGTVLQPAVSLAVGFILFEGGLSLKLTELKAVWKSLLGLLTIGVVATWLAAAWGAVSLLPISTSTALVMGALLTVTGPTVIGPLLREIRPSGNVGLVARWEGITIDPVGAILAVLVFEFTEDFRQAELDTALTDALTGLAATAAGGCLTGILCGWSLAAVLRRYWVPDHLRNPVALLMTTVAFAAAESLHHEAGLIAVTLMGVWLANQKDLDLHGISEFKESVTVLLISGLFILLTARLPASALTTLGVRGVLFAGFIILIVRPTAVLLSTWNSGLSLNERLFLCWFAPRGIVAAAVSSVFALRMGAEG
;
A
#
# COMPACT_ATOMS: atom_id res chain seq x y z
N MET A 1 -21.20 -16.96 23.40
CA MET A 1 -22.11 -17.01 22.22
C MET A 1 -22.42 -15.60 21.72
N GLU A 2 -22.61 -14.63 22.61
CA GLU A 2 -22.87 -13.22 22.27
C GLU A 2 -21.73 -12.58 21.45
N ASP A 3 -20.47 -12.83 21.83
CA ASP A 3 -19.29 -12.32 21.09
C ASP A 3 -19.19 -12.88 19.66
N ALA A 4 -19.49 -14.17 19.48
CA ALA A 4 -19.45 -14.81 18.16
C ALA A 4 -20.55 -14.26 17.24
N HIS A 5 -21.73 -13.98 17.78
CA HIS A 5 -22.80 -13.34 17.03
C HIS A 5 -22.44 -11.91 16.65
N ARG A 6 -21.84 -11.15 17.57
CA ARG A 6 -21.35 -9.79 17.31
C ARG A 6 -20.30 -9.77 16.20
N ILE A 7 -19.29 -10.66 16.25
CA ILE A 7 -18.26 -10.77 15.22
C ILE A 7 -18.90 -11.10 13.85
N LEU A 8 -19.85 -12.02 13.80
CA LEU A 8 -20.58 -12.35 12.58
C LEU A 8 -21.32 -11.14 12.01
N CYS A 9 -22.05 -10.40 12.85
CA CYS A 9 -22.74 -9.17 12.44
C CYS A 9 -21.78 -8.11 11.92
N THR A 10 -20.62 -7.93 12.57
CA THR A 10 -19.58 -7.00 12.11
C THR A 10 -19.01 -7.41 10.75
N LEU A 11 -18.69 -8.69 10.56
CA LEU A 11 -18.21 -9.21 9.28
C LEU A 11 -19.24 -9.01 8.16
N ALA A 12 -20.51 -9.32 8.43
CA ALA A 12 -21.59 -9.09 7.47
C ALA A 12 -21.75 -7.61 7.14
N LEU A 13 -21.69 -6.74 8.15
CA LEU A 13 -21.78 -5.29 7.98
C LEU A 13 -20.63 -4.74 7.11
N ILE A 14 -19.40 -5.21 7.30
CA ILE A 14 -18.24 -4.82 6.47
C ILE A 14 -18.49 -5.16 5.01
N VAL A 15 -18.99 -6.37 4.73
CA VAL A 15 -19.27 -6.80 3.35
C VAL A 15 -20.41 -5.98 2.74
N VAL A 16 -21.49 -5.76 3.50
CA VAL A 16 -22.66 -4.98 3.05
C VAL A 16 -22.27 -3.53 2.77
N LEU A 17 -21.56 -2.87 3.69
CA LEU A 17 -21.10 -1.50 3.51
C LEU A 17 -20.04 -1.40 2.41
N GLY A 18 -19.17 -2.39 2.29
CA GLY A 18 -18.13 -2.43 1.27
C GLY A 18 -18.72 -2.52 -0.14
N VAL A 19 -19.45 -3.60 -0.43
CA VAL A 19 -20.05 -3.81 -1.76
C VAL A 19 -21.15 -2.80 -2.04
N GLY A 20 -22.01 -2.52 -1.05
CA GLY A 20 -23.06 -1.51 -1.16
C GLY A 20 -22.50 -0.11 -1.39
N GLY A 21 -21.38 0.23 -0.74
CA GLY A 21 -20.67 1.48 -0.93
C GLY A 21 -20.06 1.61 -2.33
N GLN A 22 -19.48 0.55 -2.87
CA GLN A 22 -19.00 0.54 -4.26
C GLN A 22 -20.14 0.69 -5.27
N TRP A 23 -21.24 -0.03 -5.07
CA TRP A 23 -22.43 0.10 -5.92
C TRP A 23 -23.02 1.51 -5.86
N LEU A 24 -23.10 2.09 -4.67
CA LEU A 24 -23.54 3.47 -4.47
C LEU A 24 -22.61 4.44 -5.21
N ALA A 25 -21.29 4.28 -5.07
CA ALA A 25 -20.30 5.11 -5.74
C ALA A 25 -20.45 5.08 -7.26
N TRP A 26 -20.65 3.90 -7.84
CA TRP A 26 -20.96 3.73 -9.25
C TRP A 26 -22.25 4.46 -9.64
N ALA A 27 -23.33 4.32 -8.85
CA ALA A 27 -24.60 4.96 -9.12
C ALA A 27 -24.51 6.50 -9.10
N VAL A 28 -23.69 7.06 -8.19
CA VAL A 28 -23.47 8.52 -8.09
C VAL A 28 -22.30 9.03 -8.93
N ARG A 29 -21.61 8.14 -9.68
CA ARG A 29 -20.42 8.45 -10.50
C ARG A 29 -19.29 9.12 -9.72
N LEU A 30 -19.09 8.70 -8.47
CA LEU A 30 -17.96 9.11 -7.64
C LEU A 30 -16.92 7.98 -7.54
N PRO A 31 -15.63 8.31 -7.35
CA PRO A 31 -14.62 7.31 -7.00
C PRO A 31 -15.04 6.52 -5.75
N SER A 32 -15.03 5.18 -5.84
CA SER A 32 -15.49 4.28 -4.77
C SER A 32 -14.80 4.52 -3.44
N VAL A 33 -13.52 4.88 -3.46
CA VAL A 33 -12.72 5.20 -2.27
C VAL A 33 -13.38 6.30 -1.43
N LEU A 34 -13.91 7.36 -2.04
CA LEU A 34 -14.54 8.47 -1.29
C LEU A 34 -15.78 7.99 -0.52
N VAL A 35 -16.61 7.17 -1.16
CA VAL A 35 -17.81 6.62 -0.54
C VAL A 35 -17.45 5.64 0.57
N LEU A 36 -16.46 4.77 0.35
CA LEU A 36 -15.98 3.81 1.34
C LEU A 36 -15.38 4.51 2.58
N LEU A 37 -14.57 5.56 2.39
CA LEU A 37 -14.03 6.37 3.49
C LEU A 37 -15.17 6.99 4.32
N ALA A 38 -16.18 7.57 3.67
CA ALA A 38 -17.32 8.18 4.34
C ALA A 38 -18.14 7.14 5.13
N LEU A 39 -18.47 6.00 4.51
CA LEU A 39 -19.22 4.93 5.16
C LEU A 39 -18.46 4.33 6.34
N GLY A 40 -17.16 4.11 6.21
CA GLY A 40 -16.34 3.59 7.31
C GLY A 40 -16.27 4.57 8.48
N MET A 41 -15.99 5.85 8.24
CA MET A 41 -16.03 6.89 9.27
C MET A 41 -17.40 7.00 9.96
N LEU A 42 -18.50 6.97 9.19
CA LEU A 42 -19.86 6.99 9.74
C LEU A 42 -20.15 5.75 10.58
N SER A 43 -19.74 4.56 10.12
CA SER A 43 -19.97 3.30 10.83
C SER A 43 -19.15 3.17 12.12
N GLY A 44 -17.93 3.73 12.15
CA GLY A 44 -17.06 3.76 13.32
C GLY A 44 -17.30 4.98 14.18
N ALA A 45 -16.62 6.09 13.88
CA ALA A 45 -16.65 7.30 14.69
C ALA A 45 -18.02 7.99 14.78
N GLY A 46 -18.88 7.83 13.76
CA GLY A 46 -20.21 8.45 13.73
C GLY A 46 -21.24 7.71 14.60
N PHE A 47 -21.56 6.48 14.23
CA PHE A 47 -22.63 5.68 14.84
C PHE A 47 -22.14 4.61 15.83
N GLN A 48 -20.81 4.36 15.90
CA GLN A 48 -20.19 3.31 16.72
C GLN A 48 -20.78 1.91 16.50
N TRP A 49 -21.25 1.64 15.27
CA TRP A 49 -21.68 0.30 14.86
C TRP A 49 -20.49 -0.65 14.70
N LEU A 50 -19.32 -0.10 14.41
CA LEU A 50 -18.14 -0.86 14.05
C LEU A 50 -16.92 -0.39 14.85
N ASP A 51 -16.42 -1.27 15.71
CA ASP A 51 -15.16 -1.09 16.44
C ASP A 51 -14.21 -2.23 16.05
N PRO A 52 -13.29 -2.00 15.09
CA PRO A 52 -12.38 -3.03 14.59
C PRO A 52 -11.42 -3.54 15.65
N ASP A 53 -10.91 -2.65 16.50
CA ASP A 53 -9.89 -3.00 17.49
C ASP A 53 -10.49 -3.89 18.59
N GLN A 54 -11.71 -3.58 19.06
CA GLN A 54 -12.41 -4.43 20.03
C GLN A 54 -12.89 -5.75 19.42
N THR A 55 -13.34 -5.75 18.17
CA THR A 55 -13.94 -6.94 17.53
C THR A 55 -12.88 -7.96 17.10
N PHE A 56 -11.79 -7.50 16.48
CA PHE A 56 -10.78 -8.37 15.87
C PHE A 56 -9.49 -8.46 16.70
N GLY A 57 -9.23 -7.51 17.60
CA GLY A 57 -8.08 -7.52 18.51
C GLY A 57 -6.76 -7.80 17.79
N THR A 58 -6.05 -8.83 18.23
CA THR A 58 -4.73 -9.22 17.70
C THR A 58 -4.77 -9.78 16.28
N VAL A 59 -5.93 -10.24 15.79
CA VAL A 59 -6.06 -10.82 14.44
C VAL A 59 -6.18 -9.73 13.37
N LEU A 60 -6.57 -8.51 13.75
CA LEU A 60 -6.80 -7.40 12.83
C LEU A 60 -5.55 -7.10 11.99
N GLN A 61 -4.40 -6.90 12.63
CA GLN A 61 -3.17 -6.51 11.95
C GLN A 61 -2.67 -7.60 10.98
N PRO A 62 -2.50 -8.88 11.38
CA PRO A 62 -2.14 -9.94 10.45
C PRO A 62 -3.13 -10.09 9.28
N ALA A 63 -4.44 -9.93 9.52
CA ALA A 63 -5.45 -10.00 8.47
C ALA A 63 -5.34 -8.83 7.48
N VAL A 64 -5.09 -7.61 7.98
CA VAL A 64 -4.85 -6.42 7.15
C VAL A 64 -3.59 -6.60 6.31
N SER A 65 -2.47 -7.02 6.91
CA SER A 65 -1.21 -7.21 6.18
C SER A 65 -1.32 -8.29 5.11
N LEU A 66 -2.00 -9.40 5.38
CA LEU A 66 -2.24 -10.44 4.38
C LEU A 66 -3.16 -9.96 3.25
N ALA A 67 -4.22 -9.21 3.58
CA ALA A 67 -5.12 -8.63 2.57
C ALA A 67 -4.39 -7.62 1.68
N VAL A 68 -3.53 -6.78 2.25
CA VAL A 68 -2.62 -5.91 1.49
C VAL A 68 -1.67 -6.75 0.63
N GLY A 69 -1.16 -7.88 1.13
CA GLY A 69 -0.33 -8.80 0.36
C GLY A 69 -1.04 -9.34 -0.89
N PHE A 70 -2.32 -9.73 -0.79
CA PHE A 70 -3.11 -10.16 -1.94
C PHE A 70 -3.35 -9.04 -2.96
N ILE A 71 -3.57 -7.83 -2.48
CA ILE A 71 -3.69 -6.62 -3.30
C ILE A 71 -2.39 -6.34 -4.06
N LEU A 72 -1.24 -6.39 -3.39
CA LEU A 72 0.06 -6.16 -4.02
C LEU A 72 0.43 -7.25 -5.01
N PHE A 73 0.09 -8.49 -4.71
CA PHE A 73 0.18 -9.57 -5.69
C PHE A 73 -0.66 -9.22 -6.93
N GLU A 74 -1.87 -8.67 -6.77
CA GLU A 74 -2.79 -8.28 -7.88
C GLU A 74 -2.18 -7.19 -8.74
N GLY A 75 -1.70 -6.12 -8.09
CA GLY A 75 -0.91 -5.09 -8.74
C GLY A 75 0.27 -5.69 -9.50
N GLY A 76 1.07 -6.55 -8.88
CA GLY A 76 2.22 -7.21 -9.51
C GLY A 76 1.88 -8.01 -10.78
N LEU A 77 0.74 -8.71 -10.79
CA LEU A 77 0.28 -9.45 -11.98
C LEU A 77 -0.06 -8.53 -13.17
N SER A 78 -0.34 -7.26 -12.92
CA SER A 78 -0.65 -6.26 -13.96
C SER A 78 0.58 -5.63 -14.61
N LEU A 79 1.79 -5.90 -14.09
CA LEU A 79 3.03 -5.25 -14.50
C LEU A 79 3.81 -6.06 -15.53
N LYS A 80 3.93 -5.53 -16.76
CA LYS A 80 4.69 -6.13 -17.86
C LYS A 80 6.04 -5.45 -18.07
N LEU A 81 7.14 -6.17 -17.86
CA LEU A 81 8.52 -5.70 -18.04
C LEU A 81 8.82 -5.22 -19.46
N THR A 82 8.05 -5.67 -20.46
CA THR A 82 8.15 -5.16 -21.83
C THR A 82 7.73 -3.70 -21.91
N GLU A 83 6.70 -3.29 -21.15
CA GLU A 83 6.21 -1.91 -21.07
C GLU A 83 7.14 -1.02 -20.25
N LEU A 84 7.84 -1.58 -19.26
CA LEU A 84 8.79 -0.86 -18.42
C LEU A 84 9.88 -0.14 -19.23
N LYS A 85 10.32 -0.70 -20.37
CA LYS A 85 11.34 -0.08 -21.24
C LYS A 85 10.94 1.30 -21.74
N ALA A 86 9.64 1.58 -21.87
CA ALA A 86 9.16 2.90 -22.31
C ALA A 86 9.24 3.97 -21.21
N VAL A 87 9.24 3.56 -19.94
CA VAL A 87 9.06 4.46 -18.79
C VAL A 87 10.16 4.38 -17.72
N TRP A 88 11.15 3.51 -17.91
CA TRP A 88 12.15 3.18 -16.88
C TRP A 88 12.89 4.39 -16.31
N LYS A 89 13.26 5.38 -17.14
CA LYS A 89 13.96 6.59 -16.67
C LYS A 89 13.09 7.40 -15.71
N SER A 90 11.83 7.63 -16.09
CA SER A 90 10.86 8.35 -15.26
C SER A 90 10.60 7.59 -13.96
N LEU A 91 10.42 6.27 -14.06
CA LEU A 91 10.16 5.42 -12.90
C LEU A 91 11.34 5.41 -11.93
N LEU A 92 12.57 5.21 -12.41
CA LEU A 92 13.75 5.24 -11.54
C LEU A 92 13.93 6.59 -10.86
N GLY A 93 13.73 7.70 -11.57
CA GLY A 93 13.76 9.02 -10.97
C GLY A 93 12.74 9.14 -9.83
N LEU A 94 11.50 8.70 -10.06
CA LEU A 94 10.42 8.75 -9.07
C LEU A 94 10.71 7.88 -7.84
N LEU A 95 11.23 6.67 -8.05
CA LEU A 95 11.55 5.71 -6.99
C LEU A 95 12.83 6.05 -6.21
N THR A 96 13.69 6.94 -6.73
CA THR A 96 14.93 7.34 -6.07
C THR A 96 14.83 8.77 -5.54
N ILE A 97 15.03 9.75 -6.43
CA ILE A 97 14.98 11.18 -6.12
C ILE A 97 13.59 11.57 -5.60
N GLY A 98 12.53 11.06 -6.23
CA GLY A 98 11.16 11.36 -5.84
C GLY A 98 10.81 10.89 -4.43
N VAL A 99 11.21 9.66 -4.07
CA VAL A 99 11.02 9.11 -2.71
C VAL A 99 11.77 9.94 -1.68
N VAL A 100 13.08 10.19 -1.88
CA VAL A 100 13.89 10.96 -0.92
C VAL A 100 13.38 12.40 -0.78
N ALA A 101 13.07 13.06 -1.89
CA ALA A 101 12.54 14.42 -1.88
C ALA A 101 11.18 14.48 -1.17
N THR A 102 10.29 13.53 -1.46
CA THR A 102 8.97 13.46 -0.80
C THR A 102 9.12 13.21 0.69
N TRP A 103 9.98 12.26 1.08
CA TRP A 103 10.21 11.91 2.48
C TRP A 103 10.70 13.11 3.29
N LEU A 104 11.80 13.73 2.87
CA LEU A 104 12.43 14.82 3.61
C LEU A 104 11.53 16.06 3.65
N ALA A 105 10.87 16.39 2.54
CA ALA A 105 9.96 17.53 2.50
C ALA A 105 8.70 17.28 3.34
N ALA A 106 8.13 16.06 3.30
CA ALA A 106 6.99 15.69 4.14
C ALA A 106 7.35 15.71 5.63
N ALA A 107 8.50 15.16 6.01
CA ALA A 107 8.98 15.19 7.39
C ALA A 107 9.24 16.63 7.86
N TRP A 108 9.85 17.47 7.03
CA TRP A 108 10.07 18.88 7.33
C TRP A 108 8.75 19.64 7.51
N GLY A 109 7.78 19.44 6.60
CA GLY A 109 6.45 20.02 6.70
C GLY A 109 5.70 19.56 7.95
N ALA A 110 5.91 18.30 8.35
CA ALA A 110 5.30 17.71 9.53
C ALA A 110 5.83 18.33 10.82
N VAL A 111 7.16 18.45 10.98
CA VAL A 111 7.77 19.13 12.14
C VAL A 111 7.31 20.59 12.23
N SER A 112 7.15 21.26 11.08
CA SER A 112 6.85 22.69 11.03
C SER A 112 5.37 23.01 11.26
N LEU A 113 4.46 22.14 10.81
CA LEU A 113 3.02 22.41 10.82
C LEU A 113 2.25 21.62 11.88
N LEU A 114 2.76 20.47 12.31
CA LEU A 114 2.05 19.57 13.23
C LEU A 114 2.75 19.54 14.59
N PRO A 115 1.99 19.44 15.69
CA PRO A 115 2.54 19.38 17.04
C PRO A 115 3.06 17.96 17.37
N ILE A 116 4.04 17.46 16.62
CA ILE A 116 4.60 16.12 16.77
C ILE A 116 6.12 16.16 16.90
N SER A 117 6.70 15.10 17.47
CA SER A 117 8.16 14.97 17.59
C SER A 117 8.84 14.76 16.24
N THR A 118 10.12 15.11 16.14
CA THR A 118 10.93 14.93 14.92
C THR A 118 10.98 13.47 14.49
N SER A 119 11.09 12.52 15.42
CA SER A 119 11.09 11.08 15.11
C SER A 119 9.78 10.65 14.46
N THR A 120 8.64 11.07 15.03
CA THR A 120 7.30 10.80 14.45
C THR A 120 7.14 11.44 13.08
N ALA A 121 7.66 12.65 12.90
CA ALA A 121 7.62 13.34 11.62
C ALA A 121 8.46 12.64 10.54
N LEU A 122 9.63 12.08 10.89
CA LEU A 122 10.47 11.31 9.97
C LEU A 122 9.76 10.02 9.52
N VAL A 123 9.20 9.25 10.45
CA VAL A 123 8.44 8.03 10.15
C VAL A 123 7.19 8.36 9.33
N MET A 124 6.45 9.39 9.72
CA MET A 124 5.27 9.84 8.97
C MET A 124 5.65 10.31 7.55
N GLY A 125 6.77 11.02 7.39
CA GLY A 125 7.28 11.39 6.08
C GLY A 125 7.56 10.16 5.21
N ALA A 126 8.14 9.10 5.78
CA ALA A 126 8.45 7.87 5.08
C ALA A 126 7.17 7.16 4.62
N LEU A 127 6.17 7.05 5.52
CA LEU A 127 4.85 6.52 5.20
C LEU A 127 4.13 7.31 4.10
N LEU A 128 4.30 8.65 4.10
CA LEU A 128 3.74 9.54 3.09
C LEU A 128 4.50 9.54 1.76
N THR A 129 5.56 8.74 1.59
CA THR A 129 6.13 8.50 0.25
C THR A 129 5.25 7.56 -0.56
N VAL A 130 4.58 6.62 0.12
CA VAL A 130 3.75 5.58 -0.48
C VAL A 130 2.57 6.17 -1.25
N THR A 131 2.38 5.69 -2.48
CA THR A 131 1.14 5.90 -3.25
C THR A 131 0.46 4.55 -3.44
N GLY A 132 -0.86 4.55 -3.46
CA GLY A 132 -1.64 3.31 -3.42
C GLY A 132 -2.03 2.79 -4.79
N PRO A 133 -1.59 1.58 -5.20
CA PRO A 133 -2.04 0.99 -6.46
C PRO A 133 -3.56 0.76 -6.48
N THR A 134 -4.14 0.53 -5.31
CA THR A 134 -5.58 0.32 -5.09
C THR A 134 -6.46 1.50 -5.43
N VAL A 135 -5.94 2.72 -5.29
CA VAL A 135 -6.66 3.95 -5.62
C VAL A 135 -6.30 4.40 -7.03
N ILE A 136 -5.05 4.18 -7.45
CA ILE A 136 -4.57 4.50 -8.80
C ILE A 136 -5.34 3.72 -9.86
N GLY A 137 -5.52 2.41 -9.69
CA GLY A 137 -6.19 1.56 -10.68
C GLY A 137 -7.60 2.06 -11.06
N PRO A 138 -8.54 2.18 -10.11
CA PRO A 138 -9.88 2.72 -10.37
C PRO A 138 -9.86 4.12 -10.99
N LEU A 139 -9.02 5.03 -10.47
CA LEU A 139 -8.92 6.39 -11.03
C LEU A 139 -8.41 6.41 -12.48
N LEU A 140 -7.45 5.55 -12.82
CA LEU A 140 -6.95 5.44 -14.20
C LEU A 140 -7.99 4.89 -15.17
N ARG A 141 -8.89 4.01 -14.72
CA ARG A 141 -9.99 3.46 -15.54
C ARG A 141 -11.04 4.52 -15.90
N GLU A 142 -11.28 5.46 -14.98
CA GLU A 142 -12.20 6.59 -15.17
C GLU A 142 -11.56 7.70 -16.02
N ILE A 143 -10.34 8.12 -15.69
CA ILE A 143 -9.68 9.26 -16.34
C ILE A 143 -9.13 8.91 -17.74
N ARG A 144 -8.67 7.66 -17.92
CA ARG A 144 -8.07 7.15 -19.18
C ARG A 144 -7.01 8.09 -19.78
N PRO A 145 -5.90 8.35 -19.06
CA PRO A 145 -4.89 9.28 -19.54
C PRO A 145 -4.25 8.80 -20.85
N SER A 146 -3.99 9.74 -21.75
CA SER A 146 -3.26 9.49 -23.00
C SER A 146 -1.77 9.26 -22.75
N GLY A 147 -1.12 8.51 -23.66
CA GLY A 147 0.34 8.32 -23.63
C GLY A 147 0.80 7.36 -22.54
N ASN A 148 2.02 7.58 -22.03
CA ASN A 148 2.67 6.67 -21.09
C ASN A 148 2.38 7.00 -19.62
N VAL A 149 1.59 8.03 -19.33
CA VAL A 149 1.37 8.52 -17.96
C VAL A 149 0.63 7.51 -17.09
N GLY A 150 -0.42 6.89 -17.63
CA GLY A 150 -1.13 5.83 -16.90
C GLY A 150 -0.23 4.64 -16.59
N LEU A 151 0.72 4.34 -17.50
CA LEU A 151 1.72 3.30 -17.28
C LEU A 151 2.72 3.71 -16.19
N VAL A 152 3.25 4.94 -16.24
CA VAL A 152 4.16 5.47 -15.19
C VAL A 152 3.47 5.43 -13.83
N ALA A 153 2.25 5.96 -13.72
CA ALA A 153 1.51 6.02 -12.45
C ALA A 153 1.20 4.62 -11.91
N ARG A 154 0.85 3.65 -12.78
CA ARG A 154 0.62 2.25 -12.37
C ARG A 154 1.91 1.61 -11.85
N TRP A 155 3.02 1.75 -12.58
CA TRP A 155 4.32 1.24 -12.16
C TRP A 155 4.81 1.88 -10.86
N GLU A 156 4.70 3.21 -10.75
CA GLU A 156 5.04 3.96 -9.56
C GLU A 156 4.22 3.44 -8.37
N GLY A 157 2.89 3.43 -8.50
CA GLY A 157 1.97 3.01 -7.45
C GLY A 157 2.24 1.63 -6.88
N ILE A 158 2.46 0.63 -7.76
CA ILE A 158 2.70 -0.75 -7.31
C ILE A 158 4.11 -0.92 -6.74
N THR A 159 5.11 -0.25 -7.31
CA THR A 159 6.52 -0.45 -6.91
C THR A 159 6.89 0.35 -5.66
N ILE A 160 6.35 1.56 -5.51
CA ILE A 160 6.66 2.44 -4.37
C ILE A 160 6.04 1.92 -3.07
N ASP A 161 5.04 1.04 -3.16
CA ASP A 161 4.31 0.51 -2.00
C ASP A 161 5.23 -0.33 -1.07
N PRO A 162 5.86 -1.43 -1.54
CA PRO A 162 6.82 -2.16 -0.72
C PRO A 162 8.07 -1.31 -0.40
N VAL A 163 8.51 -0.43 -1.32
CA VAL A 163 9.66 0.45 -1.08
C VAL A 163 9.41 1.41 0.09
N GLY A 164 8.24 2.02 0.15
CA GLY A 164 7.88 2.96 1.21
C GLY A 164 7.59 2.28 2.54
N ALA A 165 7.07 1.04 2.54
CA ALA A 165 6.95 0.22 3.74
C ALA A 165 8.33 -0.08 4.36
N ILE A 166 9.29 -0.53 3.54
CA ILE A 166 10.69 -0.76 3.99
C ILE A 166 11.31 0.54 4.48
N LEU A 167 11.11 1.65 3.76
CA LEU A 167 11.62 2.95 4.19
C LEU A 167 11.04 3.36 5.55
N ALA A 168 9.75 3.11 5.80
CA ALA A 168 9.13 3.41 7.08
C ALA A 168 9.73 2.58 8.22
N VAL A 169 9.98 1.28 8.00
CA VAL A 169 10.68 0.40 8.96
C VAL A 169 12.08 0.91 9.23
N LEU A 170 12.87 1.16 8.17
CA LEU A 170 14.24 1.64 8.27
C LEU A 170 14.33 2.94 9.09
N VAL A 171 13.44 3.89 8.80
CA VAL A 171 13.39 5.17 9.50
C VAL A 171 12.94 4.99 10.94
N PHE A 172 12.00 4.08 11.20
CA PHE A 172 11.55 3.78 12.55
C PHE A 172 12.68 3.17 13.41
N GLU A 173 13.33 2.10 12.93
CA GLU A 173 14.46 1.46 13.61
C GLU A 173 15.59 2.47 13.88
N PHE A 174 15.97 3.26 12.86
CA PHE A 174 16.97 4.31 13.02
C PHE A 174 16.59 5.32 14.10
N THR A 175 15.31 5.70 14.20
CA THR A 175 14.86 6.65 15.24
C THR A 175 14.80 6.03 16.64
N GLU A 176 14.59 4.72 16.77
CA GLU A 176 14.65 4.01 18.04
C GLU A 176 16.09 3.88 18.54
N ASP A 177 17.02 3.47 17.68
CA ASP A 177 18.44 3.31 18.04
C ASP A 177 19.09 4.65 18.37
N PHE A 178 18.72 5.71 17.63
CA PHE A 178 19.15 7.07 17.93
C PHE A 178 18.72 7.51 19.33
N ARG A 179 17.53 7.08 19.79
CA ARG A 179 17.04 7.38 21.15
C ARG A 179 17.83 6.61 22.22
N GLN A 180 18.33 5.42 21.90
CA GLN A 180 19.12 4.57 22.80
C GLN A 180 20.62 4.91 22.82
N ALA A 181 21.05 5.90 22.04
CA ALA A 181 22.43 6.40 21.93
C ALA A 181 23.46 5.39 21.36
N GLU A 182 23.01 4.36 20.63
CA GLU A 182 23.86 3.40 19.92
C GLU A 182 24.15 3.86 18.47
N LEU A 183 24.75 5.06 18.35
CA LEU A 183 24.96 5.74 17.06
C LEU A 183 25.93 5.02 16.12
N ASP A 184 26.92 4.30 16.66
CA ASP A 184 27.96 3.65 15.86
C ASP A 184 27.42 2.40 15.12
N THR A 185 26.36 1.77 15.61
CA THR A 185 25.76 0.56 15.01
C THR A 185 24.47 0.83 14.24
N ALA A 186 23.72 1.88 14.58
CA ALA A 186 22.41 2.19 14.00
C ALA A 186 22.35 2.18 12.46
N LEU A 187 23.33 2.78 11.77
CA LEU A 187 23.35 2.78 10.29
C LEU A 187 23.63 1.38 9.72
N THR A 188 24.48 0.62 10.39
CA THR A 188 24.90 -0.72 9.97
C THR A 188 23.76 -1.71 10.18
N ASP A 189 23.07 -1.62 11.31
CA ASP A 189 21.94 -2.46 11.67
C ASP A 189 20.73 -2.17 10.76
N ALA A 190 20.44 -0.90 10.52
CA ALA A 190 19.40 -0.48 9.58
C ALA A 190 19.69 -0.98 8.14
N LEU A 191 20.94 -0.86 7.65
CA LEU A 191 21.32 -1.35 6.32
C LEU A 191 21.29 -2.88 6.22
N THR A 192 21.72 -3.59 7.26
CA THR A 192 21.69 -5.06 7.28
C THR A 192 20.27 -5.59 7.39
N GLY A 193 19.40 -4.96 8.21
CA GLY A 193 17.97 -5.23 8.29
C GLY A 193 17.26 -5.04 6.95
N LEU A 194 17.57 -3.93 6.24
CA LEU A 194 17.04 -3.68 4.89
C LEU A 194 17.52 -4.73 3.88
N ALA A 195 18.81 -5.06 3.89
CA ALA A 195 19.37 -6.07 3.00
C ALA A 195 18.74 -7.45 3.25
N ALA A 196 18.53 -7.81 4.52
CA ALA A 196 17.92 -9.08 4.90
C ALA A 196 16.43 -9.15 4.53
N THR A 197 15.68 -8.06 4.75
CA THR A 197 14.27 -7.92 4.36
C THR A 197 14.11 -8.03 2.84
N ALA A 198 14.93 -7.30 2.09
CA ALA A 198 14.93 -7.35 0.62
C ALA A 198 15.34 -8.74 0.10
N ALA A 199 16.38 -9.35 0.66
CA ALA A 199 16.84 -10.67 0.27
C ALA A 199 15.79 -11.75 0.58
N GLY A 200 15.23 -11.76 1.79
CA GLY A 200 14.18 -12.68 2.21
C GLY A 200 12.94 -12.57 1.32
N GLY A 201 12.49 -11.35 1.05
CA GLY A 201 11.36 -11.08 0.15
C GLY A 201 11.63 -11.52 -1.30
N CYS A 202 12.80 -11.17 -1.86
CA CYS A 202 13.17 -11.58 -3.22
C CYS A 202 13.25 -13.10 -3.37
N LEU A 203 13.94 -13.76 -2.43
CA LEU A 203 14.14 -15.20 -2.46
C LEU A 203 12.80 -15.94 -2.39
N THR A 204 12.00 -15.66 -1.36
CA THR A 204 10.69 -16.32 -1.16
C THR A 204 9.71 -16.02 -2.31
N GLY A 205 9.65 -14.77 -2.78
CA GLY A 205 8.78 -14.36 -3.88
C GLY A 205 9.11 -15.04 -5.20
N ILE A 206 10.40 -15.07 -5.57
CA ILE A 206 10.84 -15.74 -6.81
C ILE A 206 10.67 -17.25 -6.70
N LEU A 207 11.00 -17.87 -5.55
CA LEU A 207 10.84 -19.31 -5.34
C LEU A 207 9.36 -19.74 -5.40
N CYS A 208 8.45 -18.97 -4.78
CA CYS A 208 7.01 -19.25 -4.82
C CYS A 208 6.41 -18.98 -6.21
N GLY A 209 6.87 -17.92 -6.90
CA GLY A 209 6.49 -17.66 -8.28
C GLY A 209 6.93 -18.81 -9.20
N TRP A 210 8.19 -19.22 -9.10
CA TRP A 210 8.76 -20.30 -9.88
C TRP A 210 8.04 -21.63 -9.64
N SER A 211 7.76 -21.98 -8.39
CA SER A 211 7.04 -23.22 -8.06
C SER A 211 5.61 -23.19 -8.59
N LEU A 212 4.88 -22.07 -8.44
CA LEU A 212 3.54 -21.93 -9.03
C LEU A 212 3.59 -22.07 -10.56
N ALA A 213 4.53 -21.42 -11.22
CA ALA A 213 4.73 -21.57 -12.67
C ALA A 213 5.05 -23.01 -13.08
N ALA A 214 5.90 -23.71 -12.34
CA ALA A 214 6.25 -25.10 -12.63
C ALA A 214 5.03 -26.03 -12.51
N VAL A 215 4.21 -25.83 -11.47
CA VAL A 215 2.97 -26.57 -11.24
C VAL A 215 1.95 -26.33 -12.36
N LEU A 216 1.79 -25.07 -12.78
CA LEU A 216 0.88 -24.70 -13.87
C LEU A 216 1.36 -25.22 -15.22
N ARG A 217 2.67 -25.10 -15.54
CA ARG A 217 3.25 -25.60 -16.80
C ARG A 217 3.13 -27.10 -16.96
N ARG A 218 3.24 -27.85 -15.86
CA ARG A 218 3.16 -29.32 -15.87
C ARG A 218 1.73 -29.84 -15.78
N TYR A 219 0.72 -28.97 -15.77
CA TYR A 219 -0.69 -29.34 -15.62
C TYR A 219 -0.96 -30.21 -14.38
N TRP A 220 -0.20 -29.98 -13.29
CA TRP A 220 -0.37 -30.72 -12.03
C TRP A 220 -1.64 -30.30 -11.28
N VAL A 221 -2.22 -29.16 -11.65
CA VAL A 221 -3.40 -28.58 -11.01
C VAL A 221 -4.56 -28.53 -12.01
N PRO A 222 -5.71 -29.14 -11.68
CA PRO A 222 -6.94 -28.99 -12.44
C PRO A 222 -7.38 -27.53 -12.59
N ASP A 223 -8.07 -27.19 -13.67
CA ASP A 223 -8.42 -25.80 -14.01
C ASP A 223 -9.19 -25.07 -12.90
N HIS A 224 -10.14 -25.75 -12.24
CA HIS A 224 -10.92 -25.18 -11.14
C HIS A 224 -10.10 -24.90 -9.87
N LEU A 225 -8.90 -25.48 -9.73
CA LEU A 225 -7.98 -25.27 -8.60
C LEU A 225 -6.88 -24.25 -8.89
N ARG A 226 -6.72 -23.77 -10.13
CA ARG A 226 -5.67 -22.80 -10.49
C ARG A 226 -5.73 -21.54 -9.63
N ASN A 227 -6.93 -21.01 -9.43
CA ASN A 227 -7.16 -19.78 -8.66
C ASN A 227 -6.91 -19.98 -7.15
N PRO A 228 -7.49 -21.01 -6.49
CA PRO A 228 -7.14 -21.36 -5.11
C PRO A 228 -5.65 -21.63 -4.89
N VAL A 229 -4.98 -22.33 -5.82
CA VAL A 229 -3.54 -22.62 -5.70
C VAL A 229 -2.71 -21.35 -5.84
N ALA A 230 -3.10 -20.42 -6.70
CA ALA A 230 -2.45 -19.11 -6.78
C ALA A 230 -2.54 -18.36 -5.43
N LEU A 231 -3.73 -18.28 -4.83
CA LEU A 231 -3.91 -17.67 -3.50
C LEU A 231 -3.13 -18.39 -2.40
N LEU A 232 -3.11 -19.72 -2.42
CA LEU A 232 -2.31 -20.53 -1.50
C LEU A 232 -0.83 -20.16 -1.61
N MET A 233 -0.29 -20.13 -2.84
CA MET A 233 1.12 -19.80 -3.06
C MET A 233 1.45 -18.36 -2.66
N THR A 234 0.54 -17.42 -2.88
CA THR A 234 0.69 -16.03 -2.39
C THR A 234 0.68 -15.96 -0.87
N THR A 235 -0.21 -16.70 -0.21
CA THR A 235 -0.28 -16.75 1.26
C THR A 235 1.01 -17.34 1.84
N VAL A 236 1.51 -18.43 1.24
CA VAL A 236 2.78 -19.05 1.63
C VAL A 236 3.95 -18.10 1.40
N ALA A 237 4.03 -17.44 0.24
CA ALA A 237 5.07 -16.46 -0.05
C ALA A 237 5.08 -15.32 0.98
N PHE A 238 3.90 -14.76 1.27
CA PHE A 238 3.73 -13.69 2.24
C PHE A 238 4.16 -14.14 3.63
N ALA A 239 3.56 -15.21 4.16
CA ALA A 239 3.80 -15.67 5.52
C ALA A 239 5.24 -16.15 5.74
N ALA A 240 5.82 -16.85 4.77
CA ALA A 240 7.21 -17.31 4.86
C ALA A 240 8.17 -16.12 4.88
N ALA A 241 8.00 -15.14 4.00
CA ALA A 241 8.84 -13.95 3.97
C ALA A 241 8.68 -13.11 5.26
N GLU A 242 7.44 -12.87 5.68
CA GLU A 242 7.12 -12.10 6.88
C GLU A 242 7.67 -12.77 8.16
N SER A 243 7.75 -14.11 8.18
CA SER A 243 8.37 -14.85 9.28
C SER A 243 9.89 -14.76 9.32
N LEU A 244 10.54 -14.48 8.18
CA LEU A 244 11.99 -14.26 8.12
C LEU A 244 12.33 -12.85 8.61
N HIS A 245 11.67 -11.85 8.03
CA HIS A 245 11.84 -10.45 8.37
C HIS A 245 10.51 -9.71 8.20
N HIS A 246 10.23 -8.78 9.12
CA HIS A 246 9.02 -7.95 9.07
C HIS A 246 8.98 -7.15 7.76
N GLU A 247 7.80 -7.01 7.15
CA GLU A 247 7.54 -6.34 5.87
C GLU A 247 8.16 -7.00 4.63
N ALA A 248 8.96 -8.07 4.77
CA ALA A 248 9.46 -8.84 3.63
C ALA A 248 8.33 -9.52 2.84
N GLY A 249 7.17 -9.76 3.49
CA GLY A 249 5.96 -10.29 2.87
C GLY A 249 5.47 -9.47 1.69
N LEU A 250 5.47 -8.14 1.80
CA LEU A 250 5.02 -7.23 0.75
C LEU A 250 5.91 -7.30 -0.50
N ILE A 251 7.23 -7.40 -0.30
CA ILE A 251 8.20 -7.57 -1.38
C ILE A 251 7.99 -8.91 -2.07
N ALA A 252 7.85 -9.99 -1.30
CA ALA A 252 7.72 -11.34 -1.82
C ALA A 252 6.52 -11.48 -2.76
N VAL A 253 5.35 -11.04 -2.33
CA VAL A 253 4.12 -11.16 -3.14
C VAL A 253 4.12 -10.23 -4.35
N THR A 254 4.71 -9.04 -4.23
CA THR A 254 4.84 -8.10 -5.37
C THR A 254 5.75 -8.70 -6.44
N LEU A 255 6.94 -9.18 -6.05
CA LEU A 255 7.89 -9.79 -6.97
C LEU A 255 7.37 -11.11 -7.56
N MET A 256 6.69 -11.92 -6.76
CA MET A 256 5.99 -13.11 -7.25
C MET A 256 5.01 -12.76 -8.37
N GLY A 257 4.18 -11.72 -8.17
CA GLY A 257 3.23 -11.22 -9.16
C GLY A 257 3.92 -10.73 -10.44
N VAL A 258 4.92 -9.85 -10.30
CA VAL A 258 5.68 -9.31 -11.45
C VAL A 258 6.36 -10.45 -12.20
N TRP A 259 7.00 -11.39 -11.51
CA TRP A 259 7.71 -12.49 -12.16
C TRP A 259 6.76 -13.40 -12.94
N LEU A 260 5.58 -13.72 -12.39
CA LEU A 260 4.55 -14.53 -13.04
C LEU A 260 3.96 -13.84 -14.26
N ALA A 261 3.62 -12.55 -14.16
CA ALA A 261 3.04 -11.76 -15.25
C ALA A 261 3.90 -11.72 -16.53
N ASN A 262 5.20 -11.98 -16.36
CA ASN A 262 6.19 -11.90 -17.43
C ASN A 262 6.65 -13.26 -17.96
N GLN A 263 6.00 -14.36 -17.53
CA GLN A 263 6.21 -15.69 -18.11
C GLN A 263 5.38 -15.84 -19.39
N LYS A 264 6.03 -16.11 -20.52
CA LYS A 264 5.37 -16.24 -21.84
C LYS A 264 4.50 -17.49 -21.97
N ASP A 265 4.84 -18.55 -21.24
CA ASP A 265 4.23 -19.88 -21.41
C ASP A 265 3.12 -20.17 -20.38
N LEU A 266 2.60 -19.13 -19.71
CA LEU A 266 1.55 -19.25 -18.71
C LEU A 266 0.33 -18.44 -19.12
N ASP A 267 -0.82 -19.10 -19.25
CA ASP A 267 -2.11 -18.42 -19.31
C ASP A 267 -2.58 -18.09 -17.88
N LEU A 268 -2.48 -16.82 -17.52
CA LEU A 268 -2.86 -16.28 -16.21
C LEU A 268 -4.19 -15.52 -16.24
N HIS A 269 -4.93 -15.53 -17.35
CA HIS A 269 -6.12 -14.68 -17.50
C HIS A 269 -7.17 -15.00 -16.43
N GLY A 270 -7.50 -16.28 -16.25
CA GLY A 270 -8.46 -16.72 -15.23
C GLY A 270 -8.01 -16.47 -13.78
N ILE A 271 -6.70 -16.44 -13.51
CA ILE A 271 -6.14 -16.09 -12.19
C ILE A 271 -6.30 -14.58 -11.96
N SER A 272 -6.08 -13.76 -12.98
CA SER A 272 -6.21 -12.31 -12.89
C SER A 272 -7.65 -11.87 -12.62
N GLU A 273 -8.64 -12.43 -13.34
CA GLU A 273 -10.06 -12.04 -13.21
C GLU A 273 -10.65 -12.43 -11.84
N PHE A 274 -10.40 -13.66 -11.39
CA PHE A 274 -10.87 -14.12 -10.08
C PHE A 274 -10.27 -13.27 -8.96
N LYS A 275 -8.99 -12.95 -9.08
CA LYS A 275 -8.30 -12.12 -8.12
C LYS A 275 -8.80 -10.69 -8.11
N GLU A 276 -9.10 -10.10 -9.26
CA GLU A 276 -9.71 -8.76 -9.33
C GLU A 276 -11.00 -8.72 -8.49
N SER A 277 -11.84 -9.75 -8.59
CA SER A 277 -13.06 -9.86 -7.78
C SER A 277 -12.77 -9.93 -6.26
N VAL A 278 -11.76 -10.71 -5.86
CA VAL A 278 -11.32 -10.80 -4.45
C VAL A 278 -10.73 -9.47 -3.97
N THR A 279 -9.88 -8.85 -4.78
CA THR A 279 -9.22 -7.56 -4.49
C THR A 279 -10.24 -6.44 -4.29
N VAL A 280 -11.29 -6.39 -5.09
CA VAL A 280 -12.40 -5.43 -4.94
C VAL A 280 -13.07 -5.56 -3.56
N LEU A 281 -13.29 -6.78 -3.08
CA LEU A 281 -13.85 -7.04 -1.77
C LEU A 281 -12.86 -6.69 -0.64
N LEU A 282 -11.58 -7.07 -0.78
CA LEU A 282 -10.52 -6.74 0.18
C LEU A 282 -10.32 -5.23 0.31
N ILE A 283 -10.21 -4.51 -0.80
CA ILE A 283 -10.08 -3.04 -0.82
C ILE A 283 -11.26 -2.40 -0.08
N SER A 284 -12.48 -2.84 -0.37
CA SER A 284 -13.69 -2.30 0.26
C SER A 284 -13.70 -2.55 1.76
N GLY A 285 -13.44 -3.79 2.16
CA GLY A 285 -13.38 -4.17 3.58
C GLY A 285 -12.30 -3.42 4.33
N LEU A 286 -11.09 -3.31 3.74
CA LEU A 286 -9.97 -2.59 4.34
C LEU A 286 -10.26 -1.09 4.49
N PHE A 287 -10.86 -0.43 3.50
CA PHE A 287 -11.20 0.99 3.64
C PHE A 287 -12.23 1.22 4.75
N ILE A 288 -13.28 0.39 4.83
CA ILE A 288 -14.26 0.46 5.91
C ILE A 288 -13.60 0.23 7.27
N LEU A 289 -12.79 -0.82 7.39
CA LEU A 289 -12.08 -1.17 8.62
C LEU A 289 -11.11 -0.06 9.06
N LEU A 290 -10.20 0.35 8.19
CA LEU A 290 -9.15 1.31 8.55
C LEU A 290 -9.71 2.70 8.88
N THR A 291 -10.79 3.12 8.21
CA THR A 291 -11.41 4.41 8.53
C THR A 291 -12.33 4.36 9.74
N ALA A 292 -12.97 3.23 10.02
CA ALA A 292 -13.75 3.06 11.25
C ALA A 292 -12.88 3.17 12.52
N ARG A 293 -11.57 2.91 12.41
CA ARG A 293 -10.59 3.08 13.50
C ARG A 293 -10.19 4.54 13.77
N LEU A 294 -10.47 5.46 12.86
CA LEU A 294 -10.07 6.86 13.04
C LEU A 294 -11.00 7.52 14.09
N PRO A 295 -10.48 7.94 15.26
CA PRO A 295 -11.32 8.59 16.25
C PRO A 295 -11.74 9.98 15.77
N ALA A 296 -13.00 10.37 15.99
CA ALA A 296 -13.50 11.69 15.61
C ALA A 296 -12.67 12.83 16.22
N SER A 297 -12.13 12.63 17.42
CA SER A 297 -11.26 13.58 18.11
C SER A 297 -9.96 13.86 17.34
N ALA A 298 -9.38 12.87 16.64
CA ALA A 298 -8.15 13.07 15.86
C ALA A 298 -8.35 14.06 14.70
N LEU A 299 -9.54 14.12 14.11
CA LEU A 299 -9.85 15.09 13.06
C LEU A 299 -9.96 16.51 13.62
N THR A 300 -10.56 16.65 14.81
CA THR A 300 -10.69 17.95 15.47
C THR A 300 -9.35 18.47 16.02
N THR A 301 -8.47 17.59 16.50
CA THR A 301 -7.14 17.98 17.01
C THR A 301 -6.19 18.39 15.89
N LEU A 302 -6.23 17.71 14.73
CA LEU A 302 -5.48 18.14 13.55
C LEU A 302 -5.99 19.48 13.02
N GLY A 303 -7.31 19.67 13.01
CA GLY A 303 -7.98 20.91 12.65
C GLY A 303 -7.43 21.54 11.36
N VAL A 304 -7.16 22.84 11.40
CA VAL A 304 -6.60 23.60 10.27
C VAL A 304 -5.16 23.18 9.94
N ARG A 305 -4.36 22.77 10.93
CA ARG A 305 -2.96 22.35 10.72
C ARG A 305 -2.87 21.11 9.83
N GLY A 306 -3.77 20.15 10.05
CA GLY A 306 -3.89 18.96 9.21
C GLY A 306 -4.22 19.29 7.75
N VAL A 307 -5.17 20.20 7.53
CA VAL A 307 -5.56 20.65 6.19
C VAL A 307 -4.41 21.40 5.51
N LEU A 308 -3.72 22.29 6.23
CA LEU A 308 -2.54 22.99 5.72
C LEU A 308 -1.41 22.02 5.36
N PHE A 309 -1.17 21.01 6.20
CA PHE A 309 -0.17 19.97 5.92
C PHE A 309 -0.55 19.12 4.70
N ALA A 310 -1.79 18.68 4.58
CA ALA A 310 -2.28 17.97 3.39
C ALA A 310 -2.14 18.83 2.12
N GLY A 311 -2.51 20.12 2.20
CA GLY A 311 -2.30 21.09 1.13
C GLY A 311 -0.83 21.25 0.76
N PHE A 312 0.07 21.32 1.74
CA PHE A 312 1.51 21.38 1.53
C PHE A 312 2.03 20.14 0.77
N ILE A 313 1.59 18.94 1.16
CA ILE A 313 1.98 17.70 0.48
C ILE A 313 1.51 17.70 -0.99
N ILE A 314 0.26 18.08 -1.25
CA ILE A 314 -0.35 18.02 -2.57
C ILE A 314 0.16 19.13 -3.49
N LEU A 315 0.26 20.37 -2.98
CA LEU A 315 0.55 21.56 -3.80
C LEU A 315 2.04 21.84 -3.95
N ILE A 316 2.88 21.38 -3.02
CA ILE A 316 4.31 21.73 -2.98
C ILE A 316 5.17 20.47 -3.07
N VAL A 317 4.97 19.50 -2.16
CA VAL A 317 5.87 18.34 -2.08
C VAL A 317 5.77 17.47 -3.33
N ARG A 318 4.55 17.08 -3.74
CA ARG A 318 4.39 16.21 -4.91
C ARG A 318 4.88 16.88 -6.21
N PRO A 319 4.52 18.13 -6.53
CA PRO A 319 5.03 18.80 -7.72
C PRO A 319 6.56 18.93 -7.73
N THR A 320 7.18 19.28 -6.60
CA THR A 320 8.65 19.39 -6.53
C THR A 320 9.32 18.03 -6.70
N ALA A 321 8.82 16.99 -6.04
CA ALA A 321 9.34 15.63 -6.16
C ALA A 321 9.25 15.11 -7.61
N VAL A 322 8.11 15.33 -8.29
CA VAL A 322 7.90 14.91 -9.69
C VAL A 322 8.77 15.70 -10.65
N LEU A 323 8.91 17.02 -10.48
CA LEU A 323 9.73 17.86 -11.36
C LEU A 323 11.22 17.52 -11.24
N LEU A 324 11.70 17.28 -10.02
CA LEU A 324 13.09 16.87 -9.77
C LEU A 324 13.38 15.47 -10.33
N SER A 325 12.46 14.53 -10.14
CA SER A 325 12.63 13.15 -10.58
C SER A 325 12.51 12.96 -12.08
N THR A 326 11.70 13.79 -12.76
CA THR A 326 11.41 13.66 -14.20
C THR A 326 12.22 14.61 -15.08
N TRP A 327 13.17 15.37 -14.53
CA TRP A 327 13.96 16.37 -15.28
C TRP A 327 14.58 15.79 -16.56
N ASN A 328 15.22 14.62 -16.45
CA ASN A 328 15.90 13.93 -17.57
C ASN A 328 15.03 12.84 -18.23
N SER A 329 13.70 12.93 -18.08
CA SER A 329 12.76 11.97 -18.66
C SER A 329 12.19 12.45 -20.00
N GLY A 330 11.72 11.50 -20.82
CA GLY A 330 11.03 11.77 -22.08
C GLY A 330 9.57 12.22 -21.94
N LEU A 331 9.10 12.55 -20.73
CA LEU A 331 7.72 12.98 -20.49
C LEU A 331 7.53 14.45 -20.89
N SER A 332 6.43 14.71 -21.60
CA SER A 332 5.99 16.05 -21.96
C SER A 332 5.50 16.83 -20.74
N LEU A 333 5.36 18.16 -20.87
CA LEU A 333 4.94 19.02 -19.77
C LEU A 333 3.56 18.65 -19.22
N ASN A 334 2.60 18.33 -20.10
CA ASN A 334 1.24 17.93 -19.70
C ASN A 334 1.26 16.61 -18.92
N GLU A 335 2.12 15.68 -19.30
CA GLU A 335 2.31 14.41 -18.61
C GLU A 335 2.94 14.62 -17.23
N ARG A 336 3.91 15.52 -17.10
CA ARG A 336 4.50 15.90 -15.80
C ARG A 336 3.47 16.57 -14.90
N LEU A 337 2.70 17.53 -15.42
CA LEU A 337 1.65 18.21 -14.67
C LEU A 337 0.58 17.24 -14.17
N PHE A 338 0.21 16.25 -14.99
CA PHE A 338 -0.68 15.18 -14.55
C PHE A 338 -0.08 14.41 -13.37
N LEU A 339 1.17 13.95 -13.46
CA LEU A 339 1.83 13.22 -12.38
C LEU A 339 2.02 14.06 -11.10
N CYS A 340 2.21 15.37 -11.23
CA CYS A 340 2.26 16.31 -10.10
C CYS A 340 0.93 16.34 -9.33
N TRP A 341 -0.21 16.18 -10.01
CA TRP A 341 -1.54 16.19 -9.39
C TRP A 341 -2.05 14.80 -9.04
N PHE A 342 -1.44 13.76 -9.61
CA PHE A 342 -1.90 12.40 -9.50
C PHE A 342 -1.01 11.60 -8.53
N ALA A 343 -1.37 11.65 -7.24
CA ALA A 343 -0.66 10.96 -6.16
C ALA A 343 -1.59 10.51 -5.03
N PRO A 344 -2.58 9.64 -5.31
CA PRO A 344 -3.47 9.16 -4.27
C PRO A 344 -2.69 8.30 -3.25
N ARG A 345 -2.92 8.57 -1.97
CA ARG A 345 -2.32 7.79 -0.87
C ARG A 345 -3.10 6.49 -0.67
N GLY A 346 -2.36 5.41 -0.46
CA GLY A 346 -2.86 4.04 -0.51
C GLY A 346 -3.30 3.46 0.81
N ILE A 347 -3.90 2.28 0.72
CA ILE A 347 -4.30 1.45 1.86
C ILE A 347 -3.09 1.01 2.69
N VAL A 348 -1.95 0.75 2.06
CA VAL A 348 -0.74 0.29 2.74
C VAL A 348 -0.19 1.36 3.66
N ALA A 349 -0.12 2.61 3.21
CA ALA A 349 0.23 3.73 4.09
C ALA A 349 -0.66 3.78 5.33
N ALA A 350 -1.98 3.57 5.17
CA ALA A 350 -2.93 3.54 6.27
C ALA A 350 -2.75 2.31 7.19
N ALA A 351 -2.54 1.13 6.62
CA ALA A 351 -2.30 -0.12 7.36
C ALA A 351 -1.00 -0.06 8.16
N VAL A 352 0.12 0.29 7.52
CA VAL A 352 1.44 0.37 8.13
C VAL A 352 1.50 1.51 9.16
N SER A 353 0.88 2.67 8.87
CA SER A 353 0.79 3.76 9.87
C SER A 353 0.09 3.34 11.15
N SER A 354 -0.90 2.44 11.06
CA SER A 354 -1.62 1.92 12.23
C SER A 354 -0.72 1.07 13.13
N VAL A 355 0.18 0.28 12.54
CA VAL A 355 1.15 -0.53 13.29
C VAL A 355 2.14 0.37 14.01
N PHE A 356 2.71 1.36 13.32
CA PHE A 356 3.66 2.29 13.92
C PHE A 356 3.01 3.20 14.96
N ALA A 357 1.79 3.67 14.72
CA ALA A 357 1.06 4.47 15.71
C ALA A 357 0.83 3.72 17.02
N LEU A 358 0.58 2.40 16.97
CA LEU A 358 0.46 1.58 18.18
C LEU A 358 1.80 1.42 18.91
N ARG A 359 2.90 1.23 18.17
CA ARG A 359 4.25 1.11 18.77
C ARG A 359 4.72 2.44 19.37
N MET A 360 4.51 3.55 18.67
CA MET A 360 4.91 4.88 19.15
C MET A 360 4.00 5.41 20.26
N GLY A 361 2.68 5.21 20.15
CA GLY A 361 1.70 5.67 21.14
C GLY A 361 1.73 4.91 22.46
N ALA A 362 2.31 3.70 22.49
CA ALA A 362 2.61 2.98 23.73
C ALA A 362 3.77 3.62 24.52
N GLU A 363 4.54 4.53 23.91
CA GLU A 363 5.79 5.05 24.47
C GLU A 363 5.81 6.58 24.72
N GLY A 364 4.73 7.31 24.41
CA GLY A 364 4.58 8.74 24.75
C GLY A 364 3.78 9.57 23.76
#